data_AF-A0A7S4Q244-F1
#
_entry.id   AF-A0A7S4Q244-F1
#
_cell.length_a   1.000
_cell.length_b   1.000
_cell.length_c   1.000
_cell.angle_alpha   90.00
_cell.angle_beta   90.00
_cell.angle_gamma   90.00
#
_symmetry.space_group_name_H-M   'P 1'
#
loop_
_entity.id
_entity.type
_entity.pdbx_description
1 polymer ?
#
loop_
_entity_poly.entity_id
_entity_poly.type
_entity_poly.pdbx_seq_one_letter_code
_entity_poly.pdbx_strand_id
1 'polypeptide(L)'
;SSGPRPLQQRPLSSGPRPEPPAMGRPRAHSALALLFALAVLGTARAEEDPDDDEDLDLEDLDDVAGPADGEGGPRTSAVEDFDLGLPEEDRKKRMAACYIHTMNRVQHRRDQLDSLVKEVTASREGLTDDQAINSILLSWTMSCYMNIDATGMKEAILGRAPTAELENELFSPRSGGQQQVHQASQRQWQLLNQVLTEQQKNMQQQQQQSSSGRAGSGSAPAPHPPAYTGGGPLLSNLSGQQQAIYVLVVFGVIFGISALGVMRLMRSEQQSRERHSRGKKADKADKKARKKA
;
A
#
# COMPACT_ATOMS: atom_id res chain seq x y z
N SER A 1 21.06 57.18 23.24
CA SER A 1 21.00 56.09 24.22
C SER A 1 19.54 55.92 24.60
N SER A 2 18.85 55.00 23.95
CA SER A 2 17.39 54.83 24.04
C SER A 2 17.13 53.34 24.13
N GLY A 3 17.03 52.83 25.35
CA GLY A 3 16.78 51.40 25.61
C GLY A 3 15.32 51.02 25.37
N PRO A 4 15.03 49.81 24.88
CA PRO A 4 13.67 49.34 24.66
C PRO A 4 12.99 48.95 25.99
N ARG A 5 11.70 49.28 26.10
CA ARG A 5 10.83 48.92 27.24
C ARG A 5 10.45 47.44 27.20
N PRO A 6 10.36 46.75 28.36
CA PRO A 6 9.87 45.38 28.43
C PRO A 6 8.34 45.33 28.28
N LEU A 7 7.86 44.43 27.42
CA LEU A 7 6.44 44.13 27.26
C LEU A 7 5.95 43.25 28.41
N GLN A 8 4.91 43.74 29.08
CA GLN A 8 4.23 43.14 30.22
C GLN A 8 3.31 42.02 29.73
N GLN A 9 3.59 40.76 30.09
CA GLN A 9 2.75 39.61 29.77
C GLN A 9 1.50 39.61 30.67
N ARG A 10 0.31 39.52 30.05
CA ARG A 10 -0.97 39.31 30.73
C ARG A 10 -1.18 37.81 31.01
N PRO A 11 -1.64 37.42 32.22
CA PRO A 11 -1.99 36.04 32.52
C PRO A 11 -3.30 35.64 31.81
N LEU A 12 -3.28 34.49 31.13
CA LEU A 12 -4.44 33.86 30.52
C LEU A 12 -5.30 33.20 31.61
N SER A 13 -6.57 33.62 31.65
CA SER A 13 -7.63 33.11 32.51
C SER A 13 -8.01 31.67 32.12
N SER A 14 -7.82 30.73 33.04
CA SER A 14 -8.26 29.33 32.94
C SER A 14 -9.76 29.20 33.23
N GLY A 15 -10.56 28.97 32.20
CA GLY A 15 -11.98 28.60 32.33
C GLY A 15 -12.17 27.09 32.56
N PRO A 16 -13.24 26.67 33.27
CA PRO A 16 -13.49 25.26 33.60
C PRO A 16 -14.00 24.45 32.39
N ARG A 17 -13.47 23.23 32.24
CA ARG A 17 -13.89 22.22 31.24
C ARG A 17 -15.21 21.56 31.67
N PRO A 18 -16.21 21.43 30.77
CA PRO A 18 -17.39 20.60 31.00
C PRO A 18 -17.07 19.11 30.80
N GLU A 19 -17.56 18.26 31.70
CA GLU A 19 -17.51 16.80 31.59
C GLU A 19 -18.53 16.28 30.55
N PRO A 20 -18.17 15.25 29.75
CA PRO A 20 -19.12 14.58 28.88
C PRO A 20 -19.94 13.51 29.64
N PRO A 21 -21.25 13.36 29.34
CA PRO A 21 -22.09 12.36 29.98
C PRO A 21 -21.79 10.94 29.47
N ALA A 22 -21.69 10.01 30.43
CA ALA A 22 -21.59 8.57 30.20
C ALA A 22 -22.88 8.02 29.56
N MET A 23 -22.77 7.54 28.32
CA MET A 23 -23.82 6.73 27.68
C MET A 23 -23.37 5.27 27.59
N GLY A 24 -23.88 4.46 28.52
CA GLY A 24 -23.88 3.01 28.41
C GLY A 24 -24.95 2.54 27.43
N ARG A 25 -24.60 1.60 26.55
CA ARG A 25 -25.57 0.76 25.84
C ARG A 25 -25.14 -0.72 25.87
N PRO A 26 -26.08 -1.65 26.08
CA PRO A 26 -25.81 -3.07 26.29
C PRO A 26 -25.56 -3.84 24.99
N ARG A 27 -24.79 -4.91 25.16
CA ARG A 27 -24.32 -5.88 24.17
C ARG A 27 -25.47 -6.69 23.56
N ALA A 28 -25.52 -6.74 22.23
CA ALA A 28 -26.30 -7.71 21.47
C ALA A 28 -25.45 -8.30 20.32
N HIS A 29 -24.40 -9.06 20.65
CA HIS A 29 -23.53 -9.73 19.67
C HIS A 29 -23.35 -11.23 19.92
N SER A 30 -24.25 -11.88 20.68
CA SER A 30 -24.08 -13.28 21.07
C SER A 30 -24.85 -14.32 20.24
N ALA A 31 -25.55 -13.92 19.17
CA ALA A 31 -26.32 -14.86 18.35
C ALA A 31 -25.68 -15.23 17.01
N LEU A 32 -24.66 -14.51 16.54
CA LEU A 32 -24.05 -14.76 15.21
C LEU A 32 -22.90 -15.78 15.23
N ALA A 33 -22.32 -16.07 16.41
CA ALA A 33 -21.16 -16.95 16.53
C ALA A 33 -21.47 -18.44 16.34
N LEU A 34 -22.75 -18.86 16.45
CA LEU A 34 -23.12 -20.28 16.38
C LEU A 34 -23.34 -20.81 14.95
N LEU A 35 -23.51 -19.91 13.96
CA LEU A 35 -23.68 -20.33 12.56
C LEU A 35 -22.36 -20.54 11.81
N PHE A 36 -21.25 -19.96 12.27
CA PHE A 36 -19.92 -20.19 11.67
C PHE A 36 -19.28 -21.52 12.12
N ALA A 37 -19.65 -22.03 13.29
CA ALA A 37 -19.05 -23.26 13.83
C ALA A 37 -19.48 -24.55 13.08
N LEU A 38 -20.59 -24.53 12.32
CA LEU A 38 -21.08 -25.69 11.58
C LEU A 38 -20.56 -25.80 10.14
N ALA A 39 -19.90 -24.77 9.61
CA ALA A 39 -19.32 -24.81 8.26
C ALA A 39 -17.88 -25.38 8.21
N VAL A 40 -17.22 -25.56 9.37
CA VAL A 40 -15.79 -25.92 9.44
C VAL A 40 -15.53 -27.44 9.46
N LEU A 41 -16.55 -28.29 9.55
CA LEU A 41 -16.39 -29.75 9.67
C LEU A 41 -16.44 -30.51 8.33
N GLY A 42 -16.37 -29.84 7.18
CA GLY A 42 -16.81 -30.41 5.89
C GLY A 42 -15.81 -30.48 4.73
N THR A 43 -14.51 -30.19 4.89
CA THR A 43 -13.56 -30.26 3.77
C THR A 43 -12.46 -31.28 4.02
N ALA A 44 -12.72 -32.49 3.52
CA ALA A 44 -11.72 -33.52 3.34
C ALA A 44 -10.68 -33.06 2.30
N ARG A 45 -9.45 -32.87 2.79
CA ARG A 45 -8.16 -33.19 2.16
C ARG A 45 -8.20 -33.43 0.64
N ALA A 46 -7.93 -32.38 -0.12
CA ALA A 46 -7.34 -32.47 -1.45
C ALA A 46 -5.96 -31.81 -1.37
N GLU A 47 -4.92 -32.59 -1.68
CA GLU A 47 -3.56 -32.11 -1.86
C GLU A 47 -3.52 -31.37 -3.20
N GLU A 48 -3.35 -30.06 -3.17
CA GLU A 48 -3.09 -29.24 -4.36
C GLU A 48 -1.68 -28.65 -4.22
N ASP A 49 -0.89 -28.85 -5.27
CA ASP A 49 0.50 -28.42 -5.44
C ASP A 49 0.63 -26.89 -5.28
N PRO A 50 1.55 -26.39 -4.44
CA PRO A 50 1.73 -24.96 -4.20
C PRO A 50 2.83 -24.32 -5.07
N ASP A 51 2.89 -24.64 -6.36
CA ASP A 51 3.93 -24.14 -7.29
C ASP A 51 3.33 -23.46 -8.53
N ASP A 52 2.33 -22.60 -8.35
CA ASP A 52 1.94 -21.59 -9.34
C ASP A 52 2.07 -20.20 -8.68
N ASP A 53 3.32 -19.86 -8.37
CA ASP A 53 3.73 -18.49 -8.15
C ASP A 53 3.49 -17.74 -9.47
N GLU A 54 2.37 -17.03 -9.55
CA GLU A 54 2.15 -15.98 -10.54
C GLU A 54 3.24 -14.92 -10.34
N ASP A 55 4.38 -15.14 -10.99
CA ASP A 55 5.37 -14.13 -11.31
C ASP A 55 4.66 -13.00 -12.04
N LEU A 56 4.20 -12.01 -11.26
CA LEU A 56 3.77 -10.72 -11.77
C LEU A 56 4.99 -10.10 -12.43
N ASP A 57 5.11 -10.31 -13.74
CA ASP A 57 6.12 -9.75 -14.63
C ASP A 57 6.14 -8.22 -14.51
N LEU A 58 6.88 -7.75 -13.51
CA LEU A 58 7.19 -6.33 -13.26
C LEU A 58 7.99 -5.69 -14.41
N GLU A 59 8.38 -6.49 -15.40
CA GLU A 59 9.04 -6.06 -16.64
C GLU A 59 8.09 -5.30 -17.59
N ASP A 60 6.76 -5.44 -17.45
CA ASP A 60 5.78 -4.73 -18.31
C ASP A 60 5.45 -3.30 -17.82
N LEU A 61 6.06 -2.85 -16.71
CA LEU A 61 5.93 -1.47 -16.23
C LEU A 61 6.98 -0.50 -16.81
N ASP A 62 8.01 -1.01 -17.51
CA ASP A 62 9.02 -0.17 -18.16
C ASP A 62 8.54 0.43 -19.50
N ASP A 63 7.45 -0.08 -20.10
CA ASP A 63 6.94 0.40 -21.40
C ASP A 63 5.91 1.55 -21.31
N VAL A 64 5.42 1.91 -20.11
CA VAL A 64 4.50 3.07 -19.93
C VAL A 64 5.26 4.41 -19.84
N ALA A 65 6.60 4.37 -19.77
CA ALA A 65 7.46 5.56 -19.81
C ALA A 65 8.28 5.65 -21.12
N GLY A 66 7.82 5.00 -22.19
CA GLY A 66 8.32 5.28 -23.53
C GLY A 66 8.12 6.76 -23.85
N PRO A 67 9.15 7.48 -24.34
CA PRO A 67 9.00 8.88 -24.71
C PRO A 67 7.88 8.97 -25.73
N ALA A 68 6.77 9.61 -25.34
CA ALA A 68 5.80 10.05 -26.32
C ALA A 68 6.59 10.89 -27.32
N ASP A 69 6.77 10.38 -28.54
CA ASP A 69 7.37 11.04 -29.70
C ASP A 69 6.47 12.19 -30.15
N GLY A 70 6.20 13.11 -29.22
CA GLY A 70 5.55 14.40 -29.41
C GLY A 70 6.51 15.30 -30.15
N GLU A 71 6.57 15.10 -31.45
CA GLU A 71 7.26 15.91 -32.44
C GLU A 71 6.79 17.37 -32.31
N GLY A 72 7.63 18.25 -31.74
CA GLY A 72 7.46 19.71 -31.84
C GLY A 72 7.61 20.55 -30.56
N GLY A 73 7.82 19.95 -29.39
CA GLY A 73 8.15 20.73 -28.19
C GLY A 73 9.55 21.35 -28.27
N PRO A 74 9.78 22.59 -27.78
CA PRO A 74 11.13 23.14 -27.67
C PRO A 74 12.00 22.16 -26.88
N ARG A 75 13.06 21.66 -27.51
CA ARG A 75 14.04 20.76 -26.88
C ARG A 75 14.64 21.47 -25.68
N THR A 76 14.12 21.20 -24.49
CA THR A 76 14.78 21.57 -23.25
C THR A 76 16.15 20.92 -23.29
N SER A 77 17.20 21.73 -23.34
CA SER A 77 18.59 21.24 -23.30
C SER A 77 18.71 20.26 -22.14
N ALA A 78 19.19 19.05 -22.42
CA ALA A 78 19.42 18.03 -21.40
C ALA A 78 20.27 18.67 -20.28
N VAL A 79 19.69 18.80 -19.10
CA VAL A 79 20.38 19.35 -17.93
C VAL A 79 21.39 18.29 -17.50
N GLU A 80 22.63 18.70 -17.32
CA GLU A 80 23.68 17.80 -16.82
C GLU A 80 23.34 17.39 -15.38
N ASP A 81 23.47 16.10 -15.10
CA ASP A 81 23.17 15.53 -13.79
C ASP A 81 24.08 16.13 -12.71
N PHE A 82 23.46 16.73 -11.68
CA PHE A 82 24.21 17.41 -10.60
C PHE A 82 25.10 16.45 -9.79
N ASP A 83 24.82 15.15 -9.86
CA ASP A 83 25.48 14.11 -9.09
C ASP A 83 26.54 13.31 -9.87
N LEU A 84 26.90 13.73 -11.10
CA LEU A 84 27.91 13.04 -11.91
C LEU A 84 29.28 12.92 -11.24
N GLY A 85 29.64 13.90 -10.40
CA GLY A 85 30.90 13.89 -9.65
C GLY A 85 30.92 12.97 -8.43
N LEU A 86 29.78 12.39 -8.04
CA LEU A 86 29.69 11.54 -6.86
C LEU A 86 29.90 10.05 -7.21
N PRO A 87 30.63 9.28 -6.37
CA PRO A 87 30.65 7.83 -6.45
C PRO A 87 29.23 7.26 -6.42
N GLU A 88 29.01 6.15 -7.12
CA GLU A 88 27.70 5.49 -7.18
C GLU A 88 27.21 5.04 -5.79
N GLU A 89 28.11 4.56 -4.94
CA GLU A 89 27.79 4.19 -3.57
C GLU A 89 27.26 5.38 -2.74
N ASP A 90 27.85 6.56 -2.92
CA ASP A 90 27.44 7.76 -2.19
C ASP A 90 26.11 8.32 -2.70
N ARG A 91 25.87 8.24 -4.01
CA ARG A 91 24.57 8.57 -4.61
C ARG A 91 23.47 7.66 -4.07
N LYS A 92 23.73 6.36 -4.01
CA LYS A 92 22.80 5.38 -3.44
C LYS A 92 22.52 5.65 -1.96
N LYS A 93 23.55 5.92 -1.15
CA LYS A 93 23.39 6.30 0.27
C LYS A 93 22.55 7.58 0.42
N ARG A 94 22.80 8.58 -0.42
CA ARG A 94 22.06 9.85 -0.42
C ARG A 94 20.59 9.64 -0.80
N MET A 95 20.31 8.83 -1.82
CA MET A 95 18.95 8.47 -2.23
C MET A 95 18.22 7.67 -1.13
N ALA A 96 18.89 6.71 -0.49
CA ALA A 96 18.35 5.95 0.63
C ALA A 96 18.04 6.83 1.86
N ALA A 97 18.93 7.77 2.19
CA ALA A 97 18.68 8.76 3.24
C ALA A 97 17.44 9.61 2.96
N CYS A 98 17.25 10.02 1.71
CA CYS A 98 16.06 10.76 1.31
C CYS A 98 14.78 9.93 1.37
N TYR A 99 14.83 8.66 0.99
CA TYR A 99 13.69 7.76 1.18
C TYR A 99 13.28 7.67 2.66
N ILE A 100 14.25 7.54 3.58
CA ILE A 100 13.98 7.54 5.04
C ILE A 100 13.30 8.83 5.48
N HIS A 101 13.82 9.99 5.06
CA HIS A 101 13.20 11.29 5.38
C HIS A 101 11.78 11.42 4.79
N THR A 102 11.56 10.94 3.57
CA THR A 102 10.22 10.92 2.96
C THR A 102 9.27 10.05 3.79
N MET A 103 9.68 8.85 4.19
CA MET A 103 8.83 7.97 5.02
C MET A 103 8.55 8.57 6.41
N ASN A 104 9.53 9.26 7.00
CA ASN A 104 9.33 10.00 8.25
C ASN A 104 8.32 11.14 8.05
N ARG A 105 8.44 11.91 6.97
CA ARG A 105 7.48 12.98 6.64
C ARG A 105 6.06 12.43 6.48
N VAL A 106 5.89 11.33 5.76
CA VAL A 106 4.58 10.65 5.59
C VAL A 106 3.96 10.28 6.94
N GLN A 107 4.75 9.73 7.86
CA GLN A 107 4.26 9.34 9.18
C GLN A 107 3.78 10.54 10.02
N HIS A 108 4.49 11.67 9.95
CA HIS A 108 4.18 12.86 10.75
C HIS A 108 3.15 13.78 10.10
N ARG A 109 2.93 13.68 8.78
CA ARG A 109 2.08 14.60 8.00
C ARG A 109 1.01 13.89 7.17
N ARG A 110 0.43 12.82 7.73
CA ARG A 110 -0.63 12.04 7.06
C ARG A 110 -1.79 12.91 6.55
N ASP A 111 -2.29 13.81 7.39
CA ASP A 111 -3.41 14.69 7.01
C ASP A 111 -3.06 15.61 5.82
N GLN A 112 -1.80 16.05 5.72
CA GLN A 112 -1.33 16.86 4.59
C GLN A 112 -1.18 16.02 3.33
N LEU A 113 -0.69 14.77 3.45
CA LEU A 113 -0.62 13.83 2.33
C LEU A 113 -2.02 13.53 1.80
N ASP A 114 -2.99 13.19 2.65
CA ASP A 114 -4.37 12.90 2.25
C ASP A 114 -5.03 14.08 1.54
N SER A 115 -4.74 15.30 1.99
CA SER A 115 -5.23 16.53 1.34
C SER A 115 -4.60 16.71 -0.05
N LEU A 116 -3.30 16.46 -0.17
CA LEU A 116 -2.59 16.56 -1.44
C LEU A 116 -3.02 15.47 -2.43
N VAL A 117 -3.27 14.25 -1.96
CA VAL A 117 -3.80 13.15 -2.79
C VAL A 117 -5.13 13.55 -3.41
N LYS A 118 -6.06 14.09 -2.61
CA LYS A 118 -7.36 14.58 -3.10
C LYS A 118 -7.21 15.70 -4.12
N GLU A 119 -6.27 16.63 -3.92
CA GLU A 119 -6.00 17.70 -4.87
C GLU A 119 -5.48 17.13 -6.20
N VAL A 120 -4.52 16.21 -6.13
CA VAL A 120 -3.92 15.59 -7.33
C VAL A 120 -4.95 14.75 -8.09
N THR A 121 -5.74 13.91 -7.42
CA THR A 121 -6.79 13.10 -8.07
C THR A 121 -7.95 13.94 -8.60
N ALA A 122 -8.29 15.05 -7.95
CA ALA A 122 -9.28 16.00 -8.49
C ALA A 122 -8.76 16.75 -9.73
N SER A 123 -7.46 17.00 -9.81
CA SER A 123 -6.84 17.72 -10.94
C SER A 123 -6.56 16.83 -12.16
N ARG A 124 -6.53 15.51 -11.99
CA ARG A 124 -6.19 14.52 -13.04
C ARG A 124 -7.26 13.45 -13.12
N GLU A 125 -8.12 13.54 -14.13
CA GLU A 125 -9.17 12.55 -14.35
C GLU A 125 -8.58 11.14 -14.54
N GLY A 126 -9.15 10.16 -13.84
CA GLY A 126 -8.77 8.74 -13.94
C GLY A 126 -7.58 8.30 -13.08
N LEU A 127 -6.94 9.20 -12.32
CA LEU A 127 -5.85 8.83 -11.41
C LEU A 127 -6.42 8.25 -10.11
N THR A 128 -5.93 7.07 -9.70
CA THR A 128 -6.33 6.47 -8.41
C THR A 128 -5.58 7.11 -7.24
N ASP A 129 -6.14 7.02 -6.02
CA ASP A 129 -5.49 7.52 -4.80
C ASP A 129 -4.10 6.89 -4.60
N ASP A 130 -3.95 5.59 -4.86
CA ASP A 130 -2.66 4.87 -4.74
C ASP A 130 -1.63 5.39 -5.77
N GLN A 131 -2.05 5.63 -7.01
CA GLN A 131 -1.17 6.20 -8.04
C GLN A 131 -0.74 7.64 -7.67
N ALA A 132 -1.65 8.43 -7.10
CA ALA A 132 -1.36 9.78 -6.63
C ALA A 132 -0.38 9.77 -5.46
N ILE A 133 -0.59 8.90 -4.47
CA ILE A 133 0.34 8.70 -3.35
C ILE A 133 1.73 8.36 -3.88
N ASN A 134 1.84 7.34 -4.74
CA ASN A 134 3.13 6.93 -5.30
C ASN A 134 3.82 8.08 -6.04
N SER A 135 3.08 8.82 -6.87
CA SER A 135 3.61 9.98 -7.59
C SER A 135 4.14 11.07 -6.65
N ILE A 136 3.42 11.35 -5.56
CA ILE A 136 3.83 12.32 -4.53
C ILE A 136 5.10 11.86 -3.82
N LEU A 137 5.17 10.59 -3.41
CA LEU A 137 6.32 10.03 -2.69
C LEU A 137 7.59 10.03 -3.55
N LEU A 138 7.47 9.68 -4.83
CA LEU A 138 8.57 9.73 -5.79
C LEU A 138 9.05 11.18 -5.98
N SER A 139 8.12 12.13 -6.15
CA SER A 139 8.45 13.54 -6.29
C SER A 139 9.14 14.12 -5.04
N TRP A 140 8.66 13.78 -3.85
CA TRP A 140 9.27 14.22 -2.59
C TRP A 140 10.66 13.63 -2.39
N THR A 141 10.83 12.34 -2.69
CA THR A 141 12.13 11.68 -2.55
C THR A 141 13.15 12.28 -3.51
N MET A 142 12.75 12.56 -4.75
CA MET A 142 13.64 13.20 -5.74
C MET A 142 13.97 14.66 -5.37
N SER A 143 12.99 15.42 -4.85
CA SER A 143 13.25 16.77 -4.33
C SER A 143 14.25 16.74 -3.17
N CYS A 144 14.06 15.82 -2.22
CA CYS A 144 15.02 15.62 -1.14
C CYS A 144 16.40 15.26 -1.71
N TYR A 145 16.49 14.37 -2.70
CA TYR A 145 17.75 13.94 -3.28
C TYR A 145 18.55 15.13 -3.84
N MET A 146 17.88 16.05 -4.52
CA MET A 146 18.49 17.28 -5.05
C MET A 146 18.90 18.28 -3.94
N ASN A 147 18.21 18.27 -2.80
CA ASN A 147 18.38 19.27 -1.76
C ASN A 147 19.22 18.83 -0.54
N ILE A 148 19.36 17.52 -0.30
CA ILE A 148 19.99 16.99 0.92
C ILE A 148 21.49 17.27 0.97
N ASP A 149 21.96 17.72 2.13
CA ASP A 149 23.36 17.94 2.43
C ASP A 149 23.94 16.80 3.29
N ALA A 150 25.24 16.87 3.63
CA ALA A 150 25.88 15.87 4.47
C ALA A 150 25.28 15.81 5.89
N THR A 151 24.69 16.91 6.38
CA THR A 151 24.03 16.98 7.69
C THR A 151 22.72 16.20 7.68
N GLY A 152 21.86 16.47 6.70
CA GLY A 152 20.60 15.76 6.50
C GLY A 152 20.79 14.26 6.27
N MET A 153 21.87 13.86 5.58
CA MET A 153 22.24 12.45 5.44
C MET A 153 22.55 11.78 6.78
N LYS A 154 23.31 12.45 7.66
CA LYS A 154 23.64 11.90 8.98
C LYS A 154 22.40 11.75 9.86
N GLU A 155 21.47 12.70 9.79
CA GLU A 155 20.22 12.63 10.55
C GLU A 155 19.33 11.46 10.10
N ALA A 156 19.26 11.20 8.79
CA ALA A 156 18.53 10.05 8.24
C ALA A 156 19.09 8.72 8.75
N ILE A 157 20.42 8.56 8.77
CA ILE A 157 21.09 7.34 9.23
C ILE A 157 20.80 7.08 10.71
N LEU A 158 20.66 8.14 11.51
CA LEU A 158 20.29 8.03 12.92
C LEU A 158 18.81 7.73 13.14
N GLY A 159 17.99 7.67 12.08
CA GLY A 159 16.55 7.45 12.17
C GLY A 159 15.81 8.58 12.88
N ARG A 160 16.39 9.78 12.94
CA ARG A 160 15.75 10.94 13.58
C ARG A 160 14.78 11.59 12.61
N ALA A 161 13.63 12.01 13.12
CA ALA A 161 12.74 12.86 12.35
C ALA A 161 13.44 14.21 12.06
N PRO A 162 13.41 14.70 10.80
CA PRO A 162 14.00 15.98 10.47
C PRO A 162 13.29 17.11 11.23
N THR A 163 14.02 18.17 11.58
CA THR A 163 13.39 19.39 12.10
C THR A 163 12.48 20.02 11.05
N ALA A 164 11.56 20.88 11.46
CA ALA A 164 10.66 21.55 10.50
C ALA A 164 11.44 22.41 9.49
N GLU A 165 12.55 23.01 9.92
CA GLU A 165 13.45 23.80 9.07
C GLU A 165 14.17 22.91 8.04
N LEU A 166 14.75 21.79 8.49
CA LEU A 166 15.41 20.83 7.59
C LEU A 166 14.39 20.23 6.63
N GLU A 167 13.21 19.86 7.11
CA GLU A 167 12.15 19.34 6.26
C GLU A 167 11.74 20.35 5.17
N ASN A 168 11.59 21.62 5.53
CA ASN A 168 11.31 22.65 4.53
C ASN A 168 12.46 22.80 3.53
N GLU A 169 13.72 22.75 3.96
CA GLU A 169 14.88 22.78 3.07
C GLU A 169 14.93 21.59 2.10
N LEU A 170 14.65 20.37 2.60
CA LEU A 170 14.69 19.15 1.80
C LEU A 170 13.59 19.09 0.74
N PHE A 171 12.38 19.50 1.07
CA PHE A 171 11.20 19.27 0.22
C PHE A 171 10.65 20.52 -0.47
N SER A 172 11.20 21.71 -0.21
CA SER A 172 10.81 22.92 -0.95
C SER A 172 11.50 23.00 -2.30
N PRO A 173 10.81 23.53 -3.34
CA PRO A 173 11.46 23.88 -4.59
C PRO A 173 12.52 24.96 -4.35
N ARG A 174 13.78 24.69 -4.70
CA ARG A 174 14.84 25.72 -4.64
C ARG A 174 14.80 26.60 -5.89
N SER A 175 14.49 27.88 -5.69
CA SER A 175 14.70 28.89 -6.71
C SER A 175 16.20 29.03 -6.99
N GLY A 176 16.65 28.62 -8.17
CA GLY A 176 18.07 28.64 -8.56
C GLY A 176 18.81 27.32 -8.38
N GLY A 177 18.12 26.22 -8.07
CA GLY A 177 18.71 24.88 -8.16
C GLY A 177 19.13 24.54 -9.59
N GLN A 178 20.17 23.71 -9.74
CA GLN A 178 20.68 23.28 -11.05
C GLN A 178 19.67 22.44 -11.84
N GLN A 179 18.81 21.70 -11.14
CA GLN A 179 17.85 20.75 -11.72
C GLN A 179 16.55 20.79 -10.92
N GLN A 180 15.42 20.66 -11.61
CA GLN A 180 14.12 20.40 -10.98
C GLN A 180 13.74 18.92 -11.09
N VAL A 181 12.80 18.44 -10.27
CA VAL A 181 12.36 17.03 -10.27
C VAL A 181 11.94 16.53 -11.65
N HIS A 182 11.22 17.36 -12.43
CA HIS A 182 10.79 17.00 -13.79
C HIS A 182 11.94 16.95 -14.81
N GLN A 183 13.13 17.42 -14.43
CA GLN A 183 14.35 17.41 -15.24
C GLN A 183 15.34 16.32 -14.79
N ALA A 184 14.99 15.51 -13.78
CA ALA A 184 15.82 14.41 -13.31
C ALA A 184 16.10 13.42 -14.44
N SER A 185 17.36 12.97 -14.57
CA SER A 185 17.71 12.01 -15.63
C SER A 185 17.15 10.62 -15.38
N GLN A 186 17.10 9.82 -16.44
CA GLN A 186 16.73 8.41 -16.35
C GLN A 186 17.60 7.64 -15.34
N ARG A 187 18.89 8.00 -15.21
CA ARG A 187 19.80 7.37 -14.25
C ARG A 187 19.38 7.64 -12.80
N GLN A 188 18.93 8.86 -12.50
CA GLN A 188 18.46 9.22 -11.16
C GLN A 188 17.15 8.50 -10.81
N TRP A 189 16.24 8.34 -11.78
CA TRP A 189 15.03 7.54 -11.60
C TRP A 189 15.33 6.05 -11.40
N GLN A 190 16.26 5.48 -12.16
CA GLN A 190 16.73 4.10 -11.96
C GLN A 190 17.34 3.91 -10.57
N LEU A 191 18.14 4.87 -10.10
CA LEU A 191 18.70 4.83 -8.75
C LEU A 191 17.61 4.84 -7.67
N LEU A 192 16.57 5.66 -7.84
CA LEU A 192 15.42 5.66 -6.94
C LEU A 192 14.72 4.30 -6.93
N ASN A 193 14.43 3.71 -8.09
CA ASN A 193 13.82 2.38 -8.19
C ASN A 193 14.65 1.30 -7.51
N GLN A 194 15.98 1.30 -7.69
CA GLN A 194 16.88 0.37 -7.01
C GLN A 194 16.78 0.50 -5.48
N VAL A 195 16.75 1.73 -4.96
CA VAL A 195 16.59 1.99 -3.52
C VAL A 195 15.23 1.51 -3.02
N LEU A 196 14.14 1.76 -3.76
CA LEU A 196 12.80 1.30 -3.38
C LEU A 196 12.72 -0.23 -3.30
N THR A 197 13.22 -0.92 -4.33
CA THR A 197 13.25 -2.39 -4.36
C THR A 197 14.08 -2.97 -3.21
N GLU A 198 15.24 -2.36 -2.91
CA GLU A 198 16.07 -2.79 -1.78
C GLU A 198 15.38 -2.59 -0.43
N GLN A 199 14.69 -1.46 -0.23
CA GLN A 199 13.95 -1.19 1.00
C GLN A 199 12.76 -2.15 1.17
N GLN A 200 12.03 -2.45 0.09
CA GLN A 200 10.96 -3.44 0.09
C GLN A 200 11.49 -4.84 0.46
N LYS A 201 12.62 -5.25 -0.12
CA LYS A 201 13.28 -6.52 0.18
C LYS A 201 13.73 -6.59 1.64
N ASN A 202 14.35 -5.53 2.16
CA ASN A 202 14.81 -5.47 3.56
C ASN A 202 13.64 -5.59 4.54
N MET A 203 12.51 -4.95 4.25
CA MET A 203 11.29 -5.08 5.05
C MET A 203 10.71 -6.50 5.03
N GLN A 204 10.64 -7.15 3.86
CA GLN A 204 10.17 -8.53 3.75
C GLN A 204 11.07 -9.50 4.54
N GLN A 205 12.39 -9.34 4.45
CA GLN A 205 13.36 -10.15 5.21
C GLN A 205 13.20 -9.95 6.72
N GLN A 206 12.96 -8.71 7.18
CA GLN A 206 12.74 -8.43 8.59
C GLN A 206 11.46 -9.07 9.12
N GLN A 207 10.40 -9.13 8.31
CA GLN A 207 9.16 -9.83 8.67
C GLN A 207 9.38 -11.35 8.80
N GLN A 208 10.12 -11.98 7.88
CA GLN A 208 10.43 -13.42 7.92
C GLN A 208 11.29 -13.81 9.14
N GLN A 209 12.22 -12.94 9.55
CA GLN A 209 13.02 -13.18 10.76
C GLN A 209 12.18 -13.05 12.05
N SER A 210 11.17 -12.18 12.06
CA SER A 210 10.31 -12.00 13.23
C SER A 210 9.32 -13.14 13.47
N SER A 211 8.90 -13.85 12.41
CA SER A 211 7.94 -14.96 12.51
C SER A 211 8.59 -16.30 12.86
N SER A 212 9.84 -16.54 12.44
CA SER A 212 10.56 -17.79 12.69
C SER A 212 11.10 -17.95 14.12
N GLY A 213 11.20 -16.86 14.90
CA GLY A 213 11.74 -16.89 16.26
C GLY A 213 10.75 -17.21 17.40
N ARG A 214 9.44 -17.31 17.15
CA ARG A 214 8.41 -17.34 18.22
C ARG A 214 7.85 -18.72 18.57
N ALA A 215 8.38 -19.81 18.00
CA ALA A 215 7.84 -21.15 18.22
C ALA A 215 8.34 -21.86 19.51
N GLY A 216 9.21 -21.28 20.35
CA GLY A 216 9.97 -22.10 21.30
C GLY A 216 10.30 -21.60 22.71
N SER A 217 9.91 -20.39 23.15
CA SER A 217 10.30 -19.94 24.50
C SER A 217 9.16 -19.30 25.28
N GLY A 218 8.51 -20.13 26.10
CA GLY A 218 7.73 -19.64 27.23
C GLY A 218 8.66 -19.19 28.34
N SER A 219 9.00 -17.90 28.41
CA SER A 219 9.44 -17.26 29.66
C SER A 219 9.59 -15.75 29.53
N ALA A 220 8.87 -15.06 30.41
CA ALA A 220 9.02 -13.67 30.86
C ALA A 220 8.76 -12.50 29.87
N PRO A 221 7.88 -11.55 30.22
CA PRO A 221 7.68 -10.31 29.48
C PRO A 221 8.89 -9.38 29.65
N ALA A 222 9.76 -9.32 28.66
CA ALA A 222 10.82 -8.32 28.60
C ALA A 222 10.28 -6.98 28.05
N PRO A 223 10.75 -5.83 28.57
CA PRO A 223 10.34 -4.50 28.11
C PRO A 223 10.74 -4.29 26.66
N HIS A 224 9.74 -4.07 25.82
CA HIS A 224 9.87 -3.92 24.38
C HIS A 224 10.64 -2.64 24.04
N PRO A 225 11.69 -2.68 23.19
CA PRO A 225 12.22 -1.46 22.59
C PRO A 225 11.12 -0.78 21.76
N PRO A 226 11.12 0.56 21.63
CA PRO A 226 10.12 1.27 20.85
C PRO A 226 10.13 0.72 19.43
N ALA A 227 9.03 0.06 19.05
CA ALA A 227 8.82 -0.42 17.70
C ALA A 227 8.87 0.78 16.77
N TYR A 228 9.93 0.84 15.96
CA TYR A 228 10.01 1.72 14.81
C TYR A 228 8.86 1.34 13.88
N THR A 229 7.77 2.08 13.99
CA THR A 229 6.48 1.87 13.29
C THR A 229 6.50 2.51 11.90
N GLY A 230 7.69 2.54 11.30
CA GLY A 230 7.97 3.31 10.10
C GLY A 230 8.21 2.44 8.88
N GLY A 231 7.22 2.41 7.98
CA GLY A 231 7.45 2.12 6.56
C GLY A 231 7.01 0.75 6.06
N GLY A 232 5.84 0.26 6.47
CA GLY A 232 5.04 -0.62 5.59
C GLY A 232 4.16 0.23 4.68
N PRO A 233 3.75 -0.28 3.49
CA PRO A 233 2.89 0.46 2.57
C PRO A 233 1.68 0.97 3.33
N LEU A 234 1.15 2.13 2.96
CA LEU A 234 0.07 2.85 3.67
C LEU A 234 -1.21 2.02 3.92
N LEU A 235 -1.28 0.77 3.42
CA LEU A 235 -2.31 -0.25 3.66
C LEU A 235 -1.96 -1.31 4.72
N SER A 236 -0.69 -1.50 5.11
CA SER A 236 -0.26 -2.54 6.08
C SER A 236 -0.51 -2.20 7.54
N ASN A 237 -1.00 -0.99 7.82
CA ASN A 237 -1.35 -0.59 9.19
C ASN A 237 -2.82 -0.90 9.55
N LEU A 238 -3.58 -1.53 8.64
CA LEU A 238 -4.72 -2.33 9.05
C LEU A 238 -4.14 -3.48 9.87
N SER A 239 -4.32 -3.41 11.21
CA SER A 239 -3.89 -4.44 12.18
C SER A 239 -3.98 -5.84 11.55
N GLY A 240 -3.03 -6.75 11.77
CA GLY A 240 -3.04 -8.07 11.10
C GLY A 240 -4.37 -8.83 11.15
N GLN A 241 -5.26 -8.50 12.10
CA GLN A 241 -6.66 -8.93 12.08
C GLN A 241 -7.48 -8.44 10.89
N GLN A 242 -7.39 -7.15 10.51
CA GLN A 242 -8.15 -6.61 9.39
C GLN A 242 -7.60 -7.04 8.03
N GLN A 243 -6.29 -7.24 7.89
CA GLN A 243 -5.72 -7.86 6.68
C GLN A 243 -6.21 -9.30 6.52
N ALA A 244 -6.26 -10.08 7.61
CA ALA A 244 -6.83 -11.43 7.59
C ALA A 244 -8.32 -11.43 7.22
N ILE A 245 -9.11 -10.46 7.71
CA ILE A 245 -10.53 -10.32 7.34
C ILE A 245 -10.65 -9.99 5.85
N TYR A 246 -9.86 -9.06 5.32
CA TYR A 246 -9.90 -8.69 3.90
C TYR A 246 -9.57 -9.89 3.00
N VAL A 247 -8.50 -10.63 3.31
CA VAL A 247 -8.14 -11.86 2.59
C VAL A 247 -9.26 -12.88 2.67
N LEU A 248 -9.85 -13.12 3.85
CA LEU A 248 -10.98 -14.05 3.99
C LEU A 248 -12.21 -13.60 3.19
N VAL A 249 -12.48 -12.30 3.08
CA VAL A 249 -13.60 -11.77 2.27
C VAL A 249 -13.34 -11.99 0.79
N VAL A 250 -12.14 -11.66 0.28
CA VAL A 250 -11.78 -11.86 -1.12
C VAL A 250 -11.82 -13.34 -1.49
N PHE A 251 -11.21 -14.21 -0.68
CA PHE A 251 -11.30 -15.65 -0.85
C PHE A 251 -12.77 -16.12 -0.81
N GLY A 252 -13.57 -15.62 0.13
CA GLY A 252 -15.00 -15.93 0.22
C GLY A 252 -15.79 -15.57 -1.05
N VAL A 253 -15.47 -14.43 -1.69
CA VAL A 253 -16.10 -14.00 -2.95
C VAL A 253 -15.67 -14.89 -4.11
N ILE A 254 -14.36 -15.15 -4.27
CA ILE A 254 -13.83 -15.98 -5.37
C ILE A 254 -14.38 -17.41 -5.26
N PHE A 255 -14.22 -18.05 -4.10
CA PHE A 255 -14.75 -19.39 -3.86
C PHE A 255 -16.29 -19.44 -3.94
N GLY A 256 -16.98 -18.38 -3.52
CA GLY A 256 -18.43 -18.28 -3.61
C GLY A 256 -18.94 -18.25 -5.06
N ILE A 257 -18.30 -17.47 -5.93
CA ILE A 257 -18.65 -17.41 -7.36
C ILE A 257 -18.35 -18.75 -8.04
N SER A 258 -17.18 -19.34 -7.77
CA SER A 258 -16.79 -20.64 -8.32
C SER A 258 -17.74 -21.76 -7.90
N ALA A 259 -18.11 -21.82 -6.61
CA ALA A 259 -19.06 -22.81 -6.10
C ALA A 259 -20.47 -22.64 -6.73
N LEU A 260 -20.93 -21.40 -6.91
CA LEU A 260 -22.18 -21.11 -7.63
C LEU A 260 -22.12 -21.58 -9.10
N GLY A 261 -20.98 -21.40 -9.76
CA GLY A 261 -20.73 -21.90 -11.11
C GLY A 261 -20.87 -23.42 -11.20
N VAL A 262 -20.19 -24.15 -10.31
CA VAL A 262 -20.25 -25.62 -10.26
C VAL A 262 -21.65 -26.13 -9.92
N MET A 263 -22.32 -25.53 -8.92
CA MET A 263 -23.70 -25.91 -8.57
C MET A 263 -24.67 -25.68 -9.72
N ARG A 264 -24.51 -24.58 -10.47
CA ARG A 264 -25.32 -24.30 -11.66
C ARG A 264 -25.08 -25.33 -12.75
N LEU A 265 -23.82 -25.73 -12.97
CA LEU A 265 -23.44 -26.74 -13.95
C LEU A 265 -24.05 -28.11 -13.58
N MET A 266 -23.89 -28.57 -12.34
CA MET A 266 -24.47 -29.83 -11.86
C MET A 266 -26.00 -29.86 -11.98
N ARG A 267 -26.67 -28.75 -11.69
CA ARG A 267 -28.13 -28.65 -11.81
C ARG A 267 -28.59 -28.71 -13.27
N SER A 268 -27.82 -28.11 -14.19
CA SER A 268 -28.10 -28.18 -15.62
C SER A 268 -27.96 -29.62 -16.16
N GLU A 269 -26.96 -30.37 -15.68
CA GLU A 269 -26.72 -31.75 -16.10
C GLU A 269 -27.81 -32.70 -15.61
N GLN A 270 -28.27 -32.53 -14.36
CA GLN A 270 -29.42 -33.28 -13.83
C GLN A 270 -30.71 -33.02 -14.62
N GLN A 271 -31.02 -31.76 -14.95
CA GLN A 271 -32.19 -31.44 -15.77
C GLN A 271 -32.11 -32.03 -17.17
N SER A 272 -30.92 -32.06 -17.78
CA SER A 272 -30.70 -32.69 -19.08
C SER A 272 -30.94 -34.21 -19.03
N ARG A 273 -30.43 -34.89 -18.00
CA ARG A 273 -30.66 -36.33 -17.78
C ARG A 273 -32.14 -36.64 -17.56
N GLU A 274 -32.86 -35.82 -16.79
CA GLU A 274 -34.30 -35.98 -16.57
C GLU A 274 -35.10 -35.82 -17.86
N ARG A 275 -34.81 -34.78 -18.67
CA ARG A 275 -35.48 -34.57 -19.96
C ARG A 275 -35.23 -35.71 -20.93
N HIS A 276 -34.00 -36.23 -20.99
CA HIS A 276 -33.65 -37.37 -21.84
C HIS A 276 -34.35 -38.67 -21.39
N SER A 277 -34.49 -38.90 -20.09
CA SER A 277 -35.22 -40.07 -19.58
C SER A 277 -36.74 -40.00 -19.78
N ARG A 278 -37.34 -38.79 -19.69
CA ARG A 278 -38.76 -38.56 -20.00
C ARG A 278 -39.05 -38.69 -21.50
N GLY A 279 -38.18 -38.16 -22.36
CA GLY A 279 -38.29 -38.31 -23.82
C GLY A 279 -38.32 -39.77 -24.28
N LYS A 280 -37.45 -40.62 -23.72
CA LYS A 280 -37.44 -42.07 -24.02
C LYS A 280 -38.72 -42.80 -23.57
N LYS A 281 -39.42 -42.31 -22.54
CA LYS A 281 -40.70 -42.89 -22.11
C LYS A 281 -41.87 -42.45 -23.00
N ALA A 282 -41.89 -41.18 -23.40
CA ALA A 282 -42.91 -40.66 -24.32
C ALA A 282 -42.84 -41.34 -25.71
N ASP A 283 -41.62 -41.51 -26.25
CA ASP A 283 -41.42 -42.12 -27.57
C ASP A 283 -41.75 -43.64 -27.58
N LYS A 284 -41.54 -44.34 -26.46
CA LYS A 284 -42.01 -45.72 -26.27
C LYS A 284 -43.53 -45.83 -26.15
N ALA A 285 -44.21 -44.83 -25.59
CA ALA A 285 -45.67 -44.82 -25.49
C ALA A 285 -46.30 -44.59 -26.87
N ASP A 286 -45.76 -43.67 -27.66
CA ASP A 286 -46.29 -43.35 -29.00
C ASP A 286 -46.07 -44.49 -30.01
N LYS A 287 -44.91 -45.17 -29.97
CA LYS A 287 -44.69 -46.41 -30.76
C LYS A 287 -45.66 -47.54 -30.40
N LYS A 288 -46.13 -47.63 -29.15
CA LYS A 288 -47.13 -48.64 -28.75
C LYS A 288 -48.54 -48.25 -29.19
N ALA A 289 -48.87 -46.95 -29.22
CA ALA A 289 -50.15 -46.48 -29.73
C ALA A 289 -50.27 -46.72 -31.24
N ARG A 290 -49.22 -46.42 -32.02
CA ARG A 290 -49.18 -46.64 -33.48
C ARG A 290 -49.25 -48.10 -33.92
N LYS A 291 -48.82 -49.07 -33.09
CA LYS A 291 -48.90 -50.51 -33.42
C LYS A 291 -50.28 -51.13 -33.14
N LYS A 292 -51.19 -50.40 -32.49
CA LYS A 292 -52.54 -50.87 -32.15
C LYS A 292 -53.64 -50.24 -33.02
N ALA A 293 -53.28 -49.30 -33.90
CA ALA A 293 -54.12 -48.81 -34.98
C ALA A 293 -53.83 -49.64 -36.23
#